data_AF-A0A4Y5SGI2-F1
#
_entry.id   AF-A0A4Y5SGI2-F1
#
_cell.length_a   1.000
_cell.length_b   1.000
_cell.length_c   1.000
_cell.angle_alpha   90.00
_cell.angle_beta   90.00
_cell.angle_gamma   90.00
#
_symmetry.space_group_name_H-M   'P 1'
#
loop_
_entity.id
_entity.type
_entity.pdbx_description
1 polymer ?
#
loop_
_entity_poly.entity_id
_entity_poly.type
_entity_poly.pdbx_seq_one_letter_code
_entity_poly.pdbx_strand_id
1 'polypeptide(L)' 'MFSKNKMFVMLNIFSLICLNSALHSSIFFFAKLPEAYAFFNPIVDVMPVIPVLFFLLALVWQAAVSFR' A
#
# COMPACT_ATOMS: atom_id res chain seq x y z
N MET A 1 15.03 -25.55 -18.65
CA MET A 1 14.49 -25.73 -17.28
C MET A 1 15.24 -24.90 -16.23
N PHE A 2 16.58 -24.79 -16.32
CA PHE A 2 17.43 -24.05 -15.37
C PHE A 2 17.18 -22.52 -15.30
N SER A 3 16.84 -21.88 -16.43
CA SER A 3 16.60 -20.42 -16.48
C SER A 3 15.30 -19.98 -15.77
N LYS A 4 14.25 -20.83 -15.79
CA LYS A 4 12.96 -20.53 -15.15
C LYS A 4 13.07 -20.41 -13.62
N ASN A 5 13.88 -21.27 -12.99
CA ASN A 5 14.11 -21.23 -11.54
C ASN A 5 14.84 -19.95 -11.10
N LYS A 6 15.83 -19.49 -11.89
CA LYS A 6 16.57 -18.26 -11.58
C LYS A 6 15.70 -17.00 -11.69
N MET A 7 14.78 -16.96 -12.66
CA MET A 7 13.82 -15.86 -12.83
C MET A 7 12.77 -15.83 -11.71
N PHE A 8 12.32 -17.00 -11.25
CA PHE A 8 11.38 -17.12 -10.13
C PHE A 8 12.00 -16.67 -8.80
N VAL A 9 13.28 -16.96 -8.57
CA VAL A 9 14.03 -16.48 -7.39
C VAL A 9 14.14 -14.96 -7.38
N MET A 10 14.42 -14.33 -8.53
CA MET A 10 14.54 -12.88 -8.64
C MET A 10 13.18 -12.17 -8.40
N LEU A 11 12.08 -12.72 -8.90
CA LEU A 11 10.71 -12.24 -8.63
C LEU A 11 10.33 -12.38 -7.15
N ASN A 12 10.70 -13.47 -6.50
CA ASN A 12 10.42 -13.69 -5.08
C ASN A 12 11.20 -12.71 -4.18
N ILE A 13 12.47 -12.44 -4.50
CA ILE A 13 13.28 -11.45 -3.78
C ILE A 13 12.68 -10.04 -3.96
N PHE A 14 12.26 -9.68 -5.17
CA PHE A 14 11.60 -8.39 -5.42
C PHE A 14 10.29 -8.25 -4.65
N SER A 15 9.46 -9.30 -4.63
CA SER A 15 8.22 -9.34 -3.84
C SER A 15 8.48 -9.23 -2.33
N LEU A 16 9.53 -9.88 -1.83
CA LEU A 16 9.92 -9.83 -0.41
C LEU A 16 10.36 -8.41 -0.01
N ILE A 17 11.14 -7.74 -0.86
CA ILE A 17 11.60 -6.36 -0.62
C ILE A 17 10.44 -5.38 -0.66
N CYS A 18 9.54 -5.50 -1.65
CA CYS A 18 8.33 -4.66 -1.74
C CYS A 18 7.39 -4.83 -0.55
N LEU A 19 7.23 -6.06 -0.05
CA LEU A 19 6.38 -6.32 1.10
C LEU A 19 7.02 -5.76 2.39
N ASN A 20 8.33 -5.90 2.55
CA ASN A 20 9.04 -5.37 3.70
C ASN A 20 9.03 -3.83 3.73
N SER A 21 9.18 -3.16 2.59
CA SER A 21 9.10 -1.71 2.51
C SER A 21 7.68 -1.17 2.75
N ALA A 22 6.65 -1.87 2.27
CA ALA A 22 5.25 -1.54 2.54
C ALA A 22 4.91 -1.67 4.04
N LEU A 23 5.42 -2.70 4.71
CA LEU A 23 5.24 -2.88 6.16
C LEU A 23 6.06 -1.89 7.00
N HIS A 24 7.25 -1.48 6.55
CA HIS A 24 8.04 -0.47 7.26
C HIS A 24 7.39 0.93 7.16
N SER A 25 6.79 1.25 6.02
CA SER A 25 6.04 2.50 5.79
C SER A 25 4.84 2.66 6.75
N SER A 26 4.11 1.57 7.02
CA SER A 26 2.93 1.62 7.90
C SER A 26 3.28 1.83 9.38
N ILE A 27 4.47 1.38 9.82
CA ILE A 27 4.93 1.57 11.20
C ILE A 27 5.32 3.04 11.47
N PHE A 28 5.79 3.78 10.46
CA PHE A 28 6.24 5.17 10.61
C PHE A 28 5.07 6.18 10.75
N PHE A 29 3.83 5.76 10.52
CA PHE A 29 2.66 6.64 10.54
C PHE A 29 2.14 7.00 11.94
N PHE A 30 2.66 6.38 13.01
CA PHE A 30 2.26 6.65 14.40
C PHE A 30 3.12 7.73 15.09
N ALA A 31 3.41 8.82 14.39
CA ALA A 31 4.08 9.98 14.97
C ALA A 31 3.05 11.02 15.44
N LYS A 32 3.22 11.57 16.66
CA LYS A 32 2.35 12.66 17.14
C LYS A 32 2.56 13.90 16.27
N LEU A 33 1.45 14.48 15.82
CA LEU A 33 1.47 15.77 15.14
C LEU A 33 1.94 16.88 16.09
N PRO A 34 2.59 17.95 15.57
CA PRO A 34 2.87 19.15 16.35
C PRO A 34 1.57 19.72 16.96
N GLU A 35 1.67 20.40 18.10
CA GLU A 35 0.51 20.85 18.89
C GLU A 35 -0.49 21.70 18.08
N ALA A 36 -0.01 22.55 17.18
CA ALA A 36 -0.86 23.36 16.29
C ALA A 36 -1.73 22.53 15.32
N TYR A 37 -1.36 21.28 15.04
CA TYR A 37 -2.06 20.37 14.15
C TYR A 37 -2.76 19.23 14.90
N ALA A 38 -2.82 19.29 16.23
CA ALA A 38 -3.44 18.24 17.04
C ALA A 38 -4.94 18.03 16.71
N PHE A 39 -5.61 19.05 16.19
CA PHE A 39 -6.98 18.95 15.68
C PHE A 39 -7.12 17.99 14.49
N PHE A 40 -6.06 17.81 13.68
CA PHE A 40 -6.06 16.92 12.52
C PHE A 40 -5.65 15.48 12.85
N ASN A 41 -5.34 15.16 14.11
CA ASN A 41 -5.01 13.79 14.52
C ASN A 41 -6.04 12.75 14.01
N PRO A 42 -7.36 12.96 14.15
CA PRO A 42 -8.35 12.00 13.66
C PRO A 42 -8.30 11.76 12.14
N ILE A 43 -7.87 12.75 11.36
CA ILE A 43 -7.74 12.63 9.90
C ILE A 43 -6.46 11.85 9.54
N VAL A 44 -5.36 12.16 10.22
CA VAL A 44 -4.07 11.48 10.02
C VAL A 44 -4.16 10.01 10.41
N ASP A 45 -4.95 9.68 11.44
CA ASP A 45 -5.21 8.29 11.83
C ASP A 45 -5.94 7.49 10.74
N VAL A 46 -6.73 8.15 9.89
CA VAL A 46 -7.45 7.53 8.76
C VAL A 46 -6.61 7.54 7.47
N MET A 47 -5.62 8.43 7.35
CA MET A 47 -4.79 8.58 6.14
C MET A 47 -4.12 7.27 5.63
N PRO A 48 -3.66 6.32 6.48
CA PRO A 48 -3.13 5.04 6.03
C PRO A 48 -4.10 4.17 5.22
N VAL A 49 -5.42 4.42 5.30
CA VAL A 49 -6.45 3.65 4.57
C VAL A 49 -6.55 4.05 3.09
N ILE A 50 -6.01 5.21 2.71
CA ILE A 50 -6.15 5.79 1.36
C ILE A 50 -5.74 4.81 0.23
N PRO A 51 -4.62 4.06 0.32
CA PRO A 51 -4.25 3.10 -0.71
C PRO A 51 -5.32 2.01 -0.95
N VAL A 52 -6.01 1.58 0.12
CA VAL A 52 -7.10 0.60 0.02
C VAL A 52 -8.31 1.22 -0.69
N LEU A 53 -8.63 2.49 -0.40
CA LEU A 53 -9.72 3.20 -1.09
C LEU A 53 -9.46 3.33 -2.59
N PHE A 54 -8.22 3.60 -3.02
CA PHE A 54 -7.88 3.64 -4.45
C PHE A 54 -7.98 2.27 -5.12
N PHE A 55 -7.61 1.21 -4.42
CA PHE A 55 -7.80 -0.15 -4.91
C PHE A 55 -9.30 -0.48 -5.09
N LEU A 56 -10.13 -0.15 -4.12
CA LEU A 56 -11.59 -0.31 -4.22
C LEU A 56 -12.18 0.56 -5.33
N LEU A 57 -11.68 1.78 -5.50
CA LEU A 57 -12.09 2.67 -6.58
C LEU A 57 -11.81 2.07 -7.96
N ALA A 58 -10.68 1.38 -8.14
CA ALA A 58 -10.39 0.68 -9.39
C ALA A 58 -11.42 -0.43 -9.69
N LEU A 59 -11.89 -1.16 -8.68
CA LEU A 59 -12.95 -2.17 -8.84
C LEU A 59 -14.30 -1.51 -9.17
N VAL A 60 -14.64 -0.43 -8.48
CA VAL A 60 -15.85 0.35 -8.77
C VAL A 60 -15.82 0.91 -10.18
N TRP A 61 -14.67 1.44 -10.61
CA TRP A 61 -14.48 1.95 -11.96
C TRP A 61 -14.64 0.84 -13.00
N GLN A 62 -14.01 -0.31 -12.79
CA GLN A 62 -14.16 -1.47 -13.68
C GLN A 62 -15.61 -1.96 -13.74
N ALA A 63 -16.32 -2.02 -12.60
CA ALA A 63 -17.73 -2.36 -12.57
C ALA A 63 -18.58 -1.33 -13.35
N ALA A 64 -18.28 -0.04 -13.23
CA ALA A 64 -19.00 1.03 -13.94
C ALA A 64 -18.84 0.94 -15.46
N VAL A 65 -17.73 0.38 -15.96
CA VAL A 65 -17.53 0.10 -17.40
C VAL A 65 -17.84 -1.35 -17.78
N SER A 66 -18.54 -2.10 -16.92
CA SER A 66 -18.97 -3.49 -17.13
C SER A 66 -17.84 -4.51 -17.30
N PHE A 67 -16.67 -4.28 -16.66
CA PHE A 67 -15.50 -5.17 -16.71
C PHE A 67 -15.05 -5.50 -18.15
N ARG A 68 -15.17 -4.52 -19.05
CA ARG A 68 -14.63 -4.60 -20.41
C ARG A 68 -13.12 -4.39 -20.45
#